data_AF-A0AAP5H1P4-F1
#
_entry.id   AF-A0AAP5H1P4-F1
#
_cell.length_a   1.000
_cell.length_b   1.000
_cell.length_c   1.000
_cell.angle_alpha   90.00
_cell.angle_beta   90.00
_cell.angle_gamma   90.00
#
_symmetry.space_group_name_H-M   'P 1'
#
loop_
_entity.id
_entity.type
_entity.pdbx_description
1 polymer ?
#
loop_
_entity_poly.entity_id
_entity_poly.type
_entity_poly.pdbx_seq_one_letter_code
_entity_poly.pdbx_strand_id
1 'polypeptide(L)'
;MISVPDGEEIAKKTLNSRLGILGGISILGTRGVVVPFSTSAYKASVVQAISVAQASGCEHIVLTTGGSSEKYAMKMMPELPEEAFIQMGDFVGFAIKHGKRLGMKRISLVGMPGKFAKVAQGVMMVHSKSAPVDFGFLASVARETGAGDELAQAIEEANTATQVADMMTEAGYLPYFERLCTYACRHCLEHAGGGMTVEVVLVTMKGMELGRAEISELDDNNWSKGS
;
A
#
# COMPACT_ATOMS: atom_id res chain seq x y z
N MET A 1 -11.72 -21.23 -23.64
CA MET A 1 -12.28 -19.91 -24.01
C MET A 1 -13.08 -19.43 -22.82
N ILE A 2 -12.53 -18.54 -22.01
CA ILE A 2 -13.24 -17.94 -20.87
C ILE A 2 -13.67 -16.57 -21.36
N SER A 3 -14.90 -16.49 -21.88
CA SER A 3 -15.54 -15.22 -22.21
C SER A 3 -16.19 -14.70 -20.93
N VAL A 4 -15.87 -13.48 -20.52
CA VAL A 4 -16.49 -12.83 -19.35
C VAL A 4 -17.69 -12.03 -19.86
N PRO A 5 -18.93 -12.45 -19.60
CA PRO A 5 -20.12 -11.84 -20.21
C PRO A 5 -20.36 -10.38 -19.79
N ASP A 6 -19.72 -9.90 -18.72
CA ASP A 6 -19.95 -8.58 -18.12
C ASP A 6 -18.76 -7.61 -18.27
N GLY A 7 -17.80 -7.90 -19.15
CA GLY A 7 -16.59 -7.06 -19.31
C GLY A 7 -16.87 -5.59 -19.67
N GLU A 8 -17.95 -5.32 -20.41
CA GLU A 8 -18.34 -3.97 -20.83
C GLU A 8 -19.05 -3.16 -19.72
N GLU A 9 -19.79 -3.79 -18.81
CA GLU A 9 -20.48 -3.08 -17.72
C GLU A 9 -19.53 -2.73 -16.57
N ILE A 10 -18.49 -3.55 -16.36
CA ILE A 10 -17.46 -3.30 -15.33
C ILE A 10 -16.48 -2.18 -15.77
N ALA A 11 -16.38 -1.90 -17.08
CA ALA A 11 -15.49 -0.89 -17.64
C ALA A 11 -15.90 0.58 -17.34
N LYS A 12 -17.04 0.82 -16.70
CA LYS A 12 -17.66 2.16 -16.66
C LYS A 12 -17.14 3.14 -15.60
N LYS A 13 -16.24 2.79 -14.67
CA LYS A 13 -15.95 3.70 -13.53
C LYS A 13 -14.52 3.77 -12.99
N THR A 14 -13.47 3.65 -13.82
CA THR A 14 -12.16 4.21 -13.46
C THR A 14 -11.33 4.63 -14.69
N LEU A 15 -10.38 5.56 -14.54
CA LEU A 15 -9.32 5.80 -15.53
C LEU A 15 -8.45 4.57 -15.81
N ASN A 16 -8.27 3.68 -14.83
CA ASN A 16 -7.63 2.38 -15.04
C ASN A 16 -8.42 1.54 -16.07
N SER A 17 -9.75 1.56 -16.01
CA SER A 17 -10.62 0.96 -17.03
C SER A 17 -10.42 1.60 -18.40
N ARG A 18 -10.23 2.94 -18.48
CA ARG A 18 -9.97 3.68 -19.73
C ARG A 18 -8.58 3.37 -20.32
N LEU A 19 -7.61 3.05 -19.47
CA LEU A 19 -6.30 2.52 -19.86
C LEU A 19 -6.34 1.02 -20.20
N GLY A 20 -7.51 0.39 -20.14
CA GLY A 20 -7.71 -1.03 -20.45
C GLY A 20 -7.25 -1.98 -19.35
N ILE A 21 -7.17 -1.53 -18.10
CA ILE A 21 -6.65 -2.30 -16.96
C ILE A 21 -7.74 -2.47 -15.92
N LEU A 22 -8.08 -3.71 -15.61
CA LEU A 22 -9.08 -4.01 -14.59
C LEU A 22 -8.63 -5.19 -13.74
N GLY A 23 -8.55 -4.98 -12.42
CA GLY A 23 -8.06 -6.01 -11.50
C GLY A 23 -6.64 -6.51 -11.82
N GLY A 24 -5.82 -5.70 -12.50
CA GLY A 24 -4.49 -6.09 -12.97
C GLY A 24 -4.45 -6.96 -14.23
N ILE A 25 -5.54 -7.00 -15.00
CA ILE A 25 -5.64 -7.72 -16.28
C ILE A 25 -5.85 -6.72 -17.43
N SER A 26 -5.24 -6.99 -18.60
CA SER A 26 -5.42 -6.17 -19.79
C SER A 26 -6.73 -6.56 -20.47
N ILE A 27 -7.64 -5.59 -20.62
CA ILE A 27 -8.93 -5.73 -21.30
C ILE A 27 -8.83 -5.24 -22.75
N LEU A 28 -7.92 -4.31 -23.05
CA LEU A 28 -7.79 -3.75 -24.40
C LEU A 28 -6.72 -4.47 -25.22
N GLY A 29 -7.15 -5.57 -25.86
CA GLY A 29 -6.61 -5.98 -27.15
C GLY A 29 -7.60 -5.61 -28.26
N THR A 30 -7.15 -5.42 -29.50
CA THR A 30 -8.01 -5.19 -30.68
C THR A 30 -9.05 -6.28 -30.94
N ARG A 31 -9.02 -7.37 -30.15
CA ARG A 31 -9.89 -8.54 -30.24
C ARG A 31 -10.74 -8.80 -28.98
N GLY A 32 -10.75 -7.89 -28.00
CA GLY A 32 -11.56 -8.04 -26.77
C GLY A 32 -11.14 -9.21 -25.87
N VAL A 33 -9.89 -9.67 -25.98
CA VAL A 33 -9.37 -10.80 -25.18
C VAL A 33 -8.72 -10.27 -23.91
N VAL A 34 -9.18 -10.79 -22.77
CA VAL A 34 -8.62 -10.53 -21.45
C VAL A 34 -7.32 -11.33 -21.28
N VAL A 35 -6.18 -10.64 -21.17
CA VAL A 35 -4.85 -11.29 -21.08
C VAL A 35 -4.21 -10.97 -19.73
N PRO A 36 -3.72 -11.99 -18.97
CA PRO A 36 -2.96 -11.75 -17.74
C PRO A 36 -1.77 -10.84 -18.01
N PHE A 37 -1.64 -9.75 -17.24
CA PHE A 37 -0.48 -8.88 -17.35
C PHE A 37 0.78 -9.64 -16.93
N SER A 38 1.87 -9.46 -17.68
CA SER A 38 3.20 -9.75 -17.15
C SER A 38 3.54 -8.74 -16.05
N THR A 39 4.44 -9.11 -15.13
CA THR A 39 4.95 -8.19 -14.10
C THR A 39 5.50 -6.89 -14.68
N SER A 40 6.18 -6.96 -15.83
CA SER A 40 6.73 -5.77 -16.50
C SER A 40 5.63 -4.87 -17.06
N ALA A 41 4.60 -5.44 -17.66
CA ALA A 41 3.50 -4.67 -18.22
C ALA A 41 2.63 -4.04 -17.12
N TYR A 42 2.45 -4.70 -15.97
CA TYR A 42 1.77 -4.09 -14.82
C TYR A 42 2.59 -2.93 -14.22
N LYS A 43 3.91 -3.10 -14.10
CA LYS A 43 4.79 -1.98 -13.70
C LYS A 43 4.69 -0.80 -14.66
N ALA A 44 4.66 -1.07 -15.96
CA ALA A 44 4.50 -0.02 -16.97
C ALA A 44 3.16 0.73 -16.81
N SER A 45 2.07 0.03 -16.49
CA SER A 45 0.79 0.69 -16.25
C SER A 45 0.76 1.54 -15.00
N VAL A 46 1.43 1.12 -13.92
CA VAL A 46 1.60 1.95 -12.71
C VAL A 46 2.32 3.25 -13.06
N VAL A 47 3.41 3.18 -13.84
CA VAL A 47 4.12 4.39 -14.28
C VAL A 47 3.22 5.28 -15.15
N GLN A 48 2.45 4.69 -16.07
CA GLN A 48 1.52 5.43 -16.91
C GLN A 48 0.45 6.16 -16.08
N ALA A 49 -0.12 5.51 -15.06
CA ALA A 49 -1.10 6.12 -14.18
C ALA A 49 -0.49 7.30 -13.40
N ILE A 50 0.74 7.17 -12.89
CA ILE A 50 1.45 8.28 -12.22
C ILE A 50 1.68 9.44 -13.20
N SER A 51 2.07 9.16 -14.45
CA SER A 51 2.23 10.19 -15.47
C SER A 51 0.92 10.90 -15.81
N VAL A 52 -0.21 10.19 -15.82
CA VAL A 52 -1.55 10.79 -16.00
C VAL A 52 -1.88 11.71 -14.81
N ALA A 53 -1.66 11.25 -13.58
CA ALA A 53 -1.87 12.08 -12.38
C ALA A 53 -1.05 13.38 -12.46
N GLN A 54 0.24 13.27 -12.83
CA GLN A 54 1.12 14.42 -13.05
C GLN A 54 0.58 15.36 -14.14
N ALA A 55 0.19 14.84 -15.29
CA ALA A 55 -0.33 15.63 -16.41
C ALA A 55 -1.65 16.34 -16.06
N SER A 56 -2.43 15.76 -15.14
CA SER A 56 -3.64 16.35 -14.56
C SER A 56 -3.36 17.34 -13.42
N GLY A 57 -2.10 17.66 -13.14
CA GLY A 57 -1.70 18.64 -12.12
C GLY A 57 -1.70 18.11 -10.69
N CYS A 58 -1.76 16.79 -10.48
CA CYS A 58 -1.68 16.21 -9.14
C CYS A 58 -0.25 16.33 -8.60
N GLU A 59 -0.09 16.89 -7.41
CA GLU A 59 1.16 16.84 -6.63
C GLU A 59 1.10 15.80 -5.50
N HIS A 60 -0.11 15.27 -5.23
CA HIS A 60 -0.40 14.22 -4.26
C HIS A 60 -1.07 13.06 -4.98
N ILE A 61 -0.49 11.86 -4.86
CA ILE A 61 -1.08 10.61 -5.32
C ILE A 61 -1.32 9.64 -4.17
N VAL A 62 -2.28 8.74 -4.37
CA VAL A 62 -2.62 7.66 -3.44
C VAL A 62 -2.33 6.32 -4.10
N LEU A 63 -1.38 5.59 -3.54
CA LEU A 63 -1.00 4.25 -3.98
C LEU A 63 -1.76 3.20 -3.17
N THR A 64 -2.47 2.32 -3.87
CA THR A 64 -3.33 1.32 -3.23
C THR A 64 -2.91 -0.09 -3.64
N THR A 65 -3.15 -1.05 -2.74
CA THR A 65 -2.79 -2.46 -3.00
C THR A 65 -3.75 -3.21 -3.93
N GLY A 66 -4.87 -2.56 -4.31
CA GLY A 66 -5.93 -3.10 -5.15
C GLY A 66 -7.25 -2.32 -5.00
N GLY A 67 -8.28 -2.73 -5.76
CA GLY A 67 -9.55 -1.98 -5.87
C GLY A 67 -10.33 -1.79 -4.56
N SER A 68 -10.26 -2.74 -3.61
CA SER A 68 -10.90 -2.56 -2.30
C SER A 68 -10.25 -1.41 -1.52
N SER A 69 -8.92 -1.40 -1.42
CA SER A 69 -8.18 -0.30 -0.77
C SER A 69 -8.37 1.04 -1.49
N GLU A 70 -8.47 1.02 -2.82
CA GLU A 70 -8.76 2.22 -3.62
C GLU A 70 -10.12 2.81 -3.31
N LYS A 71 -11.17 1.98 -3.28
CA LYS A 71 -12.51 2.42 -2.91
C LYS A 71 -12.56 3.07 -1.53
N TYR A 72 -11.79 2.56 -0.57
CA TYR A 72 -11.71 3.16 0.76
C TYR A 72 -10.89 4.45 0.74
N ALA A 73 -9.76 4.47 0.03
CA ALA A 73 -8.95 5.65 -0.15
C ALA A 73 -9.73 6.82 -0.75
N MET A 74 -10.51 6.58 -1.81
CA MET A 74 -11.35 7.61 -2.44
C MET A 74 -12.42 8.18 -1.51
N LYS A 75 -12.90 7.37 -0.55
CA LYS A 75 -13.83 7.85 0.49
C LYS A 75 -13.13 8.65 1.58
N MET A 76 -11.88 8.30 1.89
CA MET A 76 -11.08 8.97 2.93
C MET A 76 -10.51 10.31 2.45
N MET A 77 -10.24 10.44 1.14
CA MET A 77 -9.67 11.64 0.51
C MET A 77 -10.55 12.11 -0.66
N PRO A 78 -11.83 12.48 -0.43
CA PRO A 78 -12.77 12.85 -1.50
C PRO A 78 -12.39 14.16 -2.22
N GLU A 79 -11.48 14.94 -1.66
CA GLU A 79 -10.93 16.16 -2.25
C GLU A 79 -9.94 15.91 -3.39
N LEU A 80 -9.38 14.69 -3.49
CA LEU A 80 -8.45 14.34 -4.55
C LEU A 80 -9.20 13.91 -5.82
N PRO A 81 -8.68 14.26 -7.01
CA PRO A 81 -9.25 13.81 -8.28
C PRO A 81 -9.04 12.29 -8.45
N GLU A 82 -9.87 11.66 -9.28
CA GLU A 82 -9.81 10.21 -9.52
C GLU A 82 -8.43 9.76 -10.03
N GLU A 83 -7.79 10.60 -10.86
CA GLU A 83 -6.45 10.42 -11.40
C GLU A 83 -5.37 10.23 -10.32
N ALA A 84 -5.59 10.76 -9.11
CA ALA A 84 -4.64 10.64 -8.01
C ALA A 84 -4.60 9.22 -7.43
N PHE A 85 -5.62 8.38 -7.66
CA PHE A 85 -5.73 7.04 -7.09
C PHE A 85 -5.18 5.98 -8.04
N ILE A 86 -4.15 5.26 -7.60
CA ILE A 86 -3.37 4.37 -8.45
C ILE A 86 -3.19 3.03 -7.76
N GLN A 87 -3.64 1.95 -8.42
CA GLN A 87 -3.40 0.58 -7.95
C GLN A 87 -1.96 0.16 -8.26
N MET A 88 -1.09 0.19 -7.25
CA MET A 88 0.30 -0.28 -7.36
C MET A 88 0.46 -1.79 -7.18
N GLY A 89 -0.58 -2.46 -6.67
CA GLY A 89 -0.55 -3.88 -6.37
C GLY A 89 0.50 -4.19 -5.30
N ASP A 90 1.55 -4.91 -5.68
CA ASP A 90 2.63 -5.33 -4.78
C ASP A 90 3.94 -4.52 -4.95
N PHE A 91 3.95 -3.52 -5.83
CA PHE A 91 5.17 -2.84 -6.29
C PHE A 91 5.46 -1.52 -5.56
N VAL A 92 5.48 -1.54 -4.22
CA VAL A 92 5.61 -0.36 -3.36
C VAL A 92 6.82 0.51 -3.72
N GLY A 93 8.04 -0.02 -3.61
CA GLY A 93 9.24 0.78 -3.85
C GLY A 93 9.38 1.26 -5.29
N PHE A 94 8.89 0.45 -6.24
CA PHE A 94 8.86 0.84 -7.65
C PHE A 94 7.91 2.04 -7.85
N ALA A 95 6.68 1.96 -7.37
CA ALA A 95 5.69 3.03 -7.51
C ALA A 95 6.16 4.32 -6.83
N ILE A 96 6.71 4.23 -5.61
CA ILE A 96 7.23 5.38 -4.87
C ILE A 96 8.38 6.07 -5.61
N LYS A 97 9.38 5.31 -6.10
CA LYS A 97 10.49 5.90 -6.86
C LYS A 97 10.02 6.60 -8.13
N HIS A 98 9.03 6.02 -8.82
CA HIS A 98 8.47 6.63 -10.01
C HIS A 98 7.62 7.88 -9.70
N GLY A 99 6.85 7.86 -8.61
CA GLY A 99 6.14 9.03 -8.10
C GLY A 99 7.10 10.19 -7.80
N LYS A 100 8.16 9.92 -7.03
CA LYS A 100 9.20 10.90 -6.74
C LYS A 100 9.86 11.46 -8.01
N ARG A 101 10.24 10.58 -8.95
CA ARG A 101 10.87 10.98 -10.22
C ARG A 101 9.95 11.84 -11.09
N LEU A 102 8.64 11.65 -11.00
CA LEU A 102 7.62 12.42 -11.71
C LEU A 102 7.16 13.66 -10.92
N GLY A 103 7.85 14.02 -9.83
CA GLY A 103 7.64 15.29 -9.13
C GLY A 103 6.51 15.28 -8.11
N MET A 104 6.00 14.11 -7.71
CA MET A 104 5.02 14.03 -6.62
C MET A 104 5.64 14.58 -5.33
N LYS A 105 4.93 15.51 -4.69
CA LYS A 105 5.32 16.10 -3.41
C LYS A 105 4.80 15.29 -2.23
N ARG A 106 3.70 14.56 -2.43
CA ARG A 106 3.08 13.70 -1.42
C ARG A 106 2.65 12.36 -2.02
N ILE A 107 2.89 11.28 -1.30
CA ILE A 107 2.39 9.94 -1.63
C ILE A 107 1.72 9.35 -0.39
N SER A 108 0.43 9.05 -0.47
CA SER A 108 -0.28 8.27 0.54
C SER A 108 -0.38 6.82 0.10
N LEU A 109 -0.05 5.88 0.99
CA LEU A 109 -0.17 4.45 0.74
C LEU A 109 -1.30 3.88 1.57
N VAL A 110 -2.28 3.25 0.92
CA VAL A 110 -3.47 2.71 1.59
C VAL A 110 -3.59 1.22 1.33
N GLY A 111 -3.69 0.42 2.40
CA GLY A 111 -4.02 -0.99 2.27
C GLY A 111 -4.02 -1.77 3.57
N MET A 112 -3.96 -3.09 3.42
CA MET A 112 -4.20 -4.02 4.52
C MET A 112 -2.94 -4.28 5.35
N PRO A 113 -3.06 -4.53 6.67
CA PRO A 113 -1.92 -4.79 7.56
C PRO A 113 -0.94 -5.84 7.04
N GLY A 114 -1.42 -6.94 6.45
CA GLY A 114 -0.53 -8.02 6.01
C GLY A 114 0.49 -7.63 4.93
N LYS A 115 0.14 -6.70 4.03
CA LYS A 115 1.08 -6.18 3.02
C LYS A 115 2.01 -5.14 3.62
N PHE A 116 1.48 -4.26 4.47
CA PHE A 116 2.23 -3.17 5.06
C PHE A 116 3.13 -3.59 6.23
N ALA A 117 2.87 -4.74 6.86
CA ALA A 117 3.82 -5.38 7.78
C ALA A 117 5.17 -5.61 7.08
N LYS A 118 5.17 -6.04 5.81
CA LYS A 118 6.39 -6.19 5.01
C LYS A 118 7.04 -4.85 4.70
N VAL A 119 6.26 -3.82 4.38
CA VAL A 119 6.79 -2.47 4.14
C VAL A 119 7.45 -1.90 5.41
N ALA A 120 6.82 -2.12 6.57
CA ALA A 120 7.36 -1.75 7.87
C ALA A 120 8.65 -2.50 8.22
N GLN A 121 8.88 -3.69 7.67
CA GLN A 121 10.14 -4.45 7.74
C GLN A 121 11.18 -4.00 6.69
N GLY A 122 10.88 -2.98 5.88
CA GLY A 122 11.75 -2.50 4.80
C GLY A 122 11.60 -3.26 3.47
N VAL A 123 10.67 -4.21 3.37
CA VAL A 123 10.43 -4.98 2.14
C VAL A 123 9.53 -4.19 1.20
N MET A 124 10.13 -3.72 0.10
CA MET A 124 9.47 -2.83 -0.88
C MET A 124 8.74 -3.55 -2.02
N MET A 125 8.68 -4.88 -1.98
CA MET A 125 7.84 -5.71 -2.84
C MET A 125 6.97 -6.59 -1.94
N VAL A 126 5.67 -6.33 -1.86
CA VAL A 126 4.80 -6.92 -0.82
C VAL A 126 4.08 -8.20 -1.25
N HIS A 127 4.52 -8.80 -2.35
CA HIS A 127 4.00 -10.08 -2.81
C HIS A 127 4.21 -11.18 -1.75
N SER A 128 3.32 -12.16 -1.64
CA SER A 128 3.41 -13.19 -0.59
C SER A 128 4.74 -13.98 -0.64
N LYS A 129 5.26 -14.19 -1.85
CA LYS A 129 6.50 -14.96 -2.11
C LYS A 129 7.80 -14.14 -2.13
N SER A 130 7.75 -12.81 -1.98
CA SER A 130 8.96 -11.97 -2.08
C SER A 130 9.85 -12.07 -0.84
N ALA A 131 9.24 -12.02 0.33
CA ALA A 131 9.88 -12.19 1.63
C ALA A 131 8.83 -12.70 2.64
N PRO A 132 9.23 -13.52 3.63
CA PRO A 132 8.35 -13.87 4.73
C PRO A 132 8.03 -12.64 5.59
N VAL A 133 6.98 -12.73 6.40
CA VAL A 133 6.72 -11.77 7.47
C VAL A 133 7.65 -12.12 8.63
N ASP A 134 8.42 -11.14 9.11
CA ASP A 134 9.16 -11.25 10.37
C ASP A 134 8.22 -11.05 11.57
N PHE A 135 7.86 -12.14 12.25
CA PHE A 135 7.00 -12.10 13.44
C PHE A 135 7.73 -11.59 14.68
N GLY A 136 9.06 -11.74 14.75
CA GLY A 136 9.87 -11.15 15.82
C GLY A 136 9.84 -9.63 15.77
N PHE A 137 9.93 -9.05 14.56
CA PHE A 137 9.72 -7.62 14.35
C PHE A 137 8.31 -7.18 14.75
N LEU A 138 7.26 -7.92 14.36
CA LEU A 138 5.90 -7.54 14.76
C LEU A 138 5.71 -7.60 16.28
N ALA A 139 6.31 -8.58 16.95
CA ALA A 139 6.31 -8.67 18.41
C ALA A 139 7.10 -7.53 19.07
N SER A 140 8.24 -7.10 18.49
CA SER A 140 8.99 -5.95 19.00
C SER A 140 8.17 -4.67 18.91
N VAL A 141 7.49 -4.44 17.78
CA VAL A 141 6.58 -3.29 17.61
C VAL A 141 5.43 -3.35 18.61
N ALA A 142 4.87 -4.53 18.89
CA ALA A 142 3.84 -4.69 19.91
C ALA A 142 4.37 -4.26 21.30
N ARG A 143 5.56 -4.73 21.70
CA ARG A 143 6.22 -4.35 22.96
C ARG A 143 6.49 -2.85 23.03
N GLU A 144 6.98 -2.23 21.95
CA GLU A 144 7.20 -0.78 21.86
C GLU A 144 5.93 0.03 22.15
N THR A 145 4.77 -0.53 21.82
CA THR A 145 3.46 0.10 22.04
C THR A 145 2.77 -0.31 23.34
N GLY A 146 3.50 -0.99 24.24
CA GLY A 146 3.03 -1.35 25.58
C GLY A 146 2.27 -2.67 25.66
N ALA A 147 2.28 -3.51 24.61
CA ALA A 147 1.76 -4.86 24.72
C ALA A 147 2.60 -5.68 25.71
N GLY A 148 1.92 -6.44 26.58
CA GLY A 148 2.58 -7.34 27.54
C GLY A 148 3.28 -8.51 26.86
N ASP A 149 4.21 -9.14 27.59
CA ASP A 149 5.07 -10.22 27.07
C ASP A 149 4.28 -11.43 26.55
N GLU A 150 3.15 -11.77 27.19
CA GLU A 150 2.29 -12.88 26.77
C GLU A 150 1.74 -12.65 25.35
N LEU A 151 1.23 -11.45 25.07
CA LEU A 151 0.73 -11.10 23.74
C LEU A 151 1.87 -11.04 22.72
N ALA A 152 3.02 -10.49 23.10
CA ALA A 152 4.18 -10.44 22.21
C ALA A 152 4.69 -11.85 21.86
N GLN A 153 4.72 -12.79 22.80
CA GLN A 153 5.09 -14.18 22.54
C GLN A 153 4.08 -14.87 21.62
N ALA A 154 2.77 -14.64 21.81
CA ALA A 154 1.74 -15.17 20.91
C ALA A 154 1.88 -14.65 19.47
N ILE A 155 2.39 -13.42 19.29
CA ILE A 155 2.69 -12.85 17.97
C ILE A 155 3.89 -13.55 17.32
N GLU A 156 4.94 -13.89 18.08
CA GLU A 156 6.11 -14.62 17.57
C GLU A 156 5.73 -16.02 17.04
N GLU A 157 4.71 -16.63 17.61
CA GLU A 157 4.18 -17.95 17.23
C GLU A 157 3.08 -17.88 16.14
N ALA A 158 2.72 -16.68 15.66
CA ALA A 158 1.67 -16.50 14.67
C ALA A 158 2.07 -17.02 13.27
N ASN A 159 1.06 -17.37 12.47
CA ASN A 159 1.28 -17.88 11.11
C ASN A 159 1.11 -16.82 10.03
N THR A 160 0.36 -15.75 10.31
CA THR A 160 0.06 -14.70 9.33
C THR A 160 0.03 -13.32 9.98
N ALA A 161 0.43 -12.28 9.23
CA ALA A 161 0.28 -10.89 9.68
C ALA A 161 -1.19 -10.48 9.89
N THR A 162 -2.15 -11.15 9.23
CA THR A 162 -3.59 -10.95 9.50
C THR A 162 -3.94 -11.42 10.90
N GLN A 163 -3.49 -12.61 11.30
CA GLN A 163 -3.69 -13.12 12.66
C GLN A 163 -3.12 -12.16 13.71
N VAL A 164 -1.93 -11.60 13.46
CA VAL A 164 -1.34 -10.58 14.36
C VAL A 164 -2.20 -9.32 14.43
N ALA A 165 -2.71 -8.84 13.29
CA ALA A 165 -3.60 -7.68 13.28
C ALA A 165 -4.89 -7.95 14.07
N ASP A 166 -5.47 -9.16 13.95
CA ASP A 166 -6.66 -9.55 14.71
C ASP A 166 -6.35 -9.59 16.21
N MET A 167 -5.25 -10.23 16.63
CA MET A 167 -4.80 -10.25 18.03
C MET A 167 -4.64 -8.84 18.62
N MET A 168 -3.97 -7.94 17.91
CA MET A 168 -3.74 -6.56 18.38
C MET A 168 -5.03 -5.73 18.43
N THR A 169 -5.95 -5.97 17.50
CA THR A 169 -7.26 -5.31 17.48
C THR A 169 -8.12 -5.79 18.64
N GLU A 170 -8.20 -7.10 18.86
CA GLU A 170 -8.97 -7.72 19.96
C GLU A 170 -8.45 -7.29 21.34
N ALA A 171 -7.13 -7.16 21.47
CA ALA A 171 -6.49 -6.68 22.69
C ALA A 171 -6.53 -5.14 22.85
N GLY A 172 -7.07 -4.40 21.88
CA GLY A 172 -7.27 -2.94 21.98
C GLY A 172 -6.03 -2.07 21.75
N TYR A 173 -4.94 -2.63 21.21
CA TYR A 173 -3.68 -1.92 20.98
C TYR A 173 -3.66 -1.19 19.63
N LEU A 174 -4.51 -0.19 19.45
CA LEU A 174 -4.50 0.64 18.22
C LEU A 174 -3.16 1.36 17.93
N PRO A 175 -2.41 1.87 18.93
CA PRO A 175 -1.11 2.51 18.68
C PRO A 175 -0.09 1.62 17.95
N TYR A 176 -0.25 0.29 18.02
CA TYR A 176 0.54 -0.66 17.24
C TYR A 176 0.47 -0.41 15.73
N PHE A 177 -0.72 -0.11 15.21
CA PHE A 177 -0.92 0.13 13.78
C PHE A 177 -0.32 1.46 13.34
N GLU A 178 -0.43 2.52 14.16
CA GLU A 178 0.24 3.80 13.90
C GLU A 178 1.77 3.63 13.90
N ARG A 179 2.29 2.80 14.82
CA ARG A 179 3.72 2.49 14.87
C ARG A 179 4.17 1.75 13.61
N LEU A 180 3.43 0.73 13.15
CA LEU A 180 3.69 0.07 11.87
C LEU A 180 3.63 1.05 10.69
N CYS A 181 2.65 1.96 10.65
CA CYS A 181 2.57 3.01 9.63
C CYS A 181 3.83 3.89 9.65
N THR A 182 4.34 4.22 10.84
CA THR A 182 5.55 5.03 11.01
C THR A 182 6.78 4.33 10.42
N TYR A 183 7.00 3.05 10.77
CA TYR A 183 8.05 2.22 10.17
C TYR A 183 7.93 2.18 8.63
N ALA A 184 6.72 1.95 8.12
CA ALA A 184 6.47 1.89 6.69
C ALA A 184 6.73 3.23 5.98
N CYS A 185 6.28 4.36 6.56
CA CYS A 185 6.56 5.70 6.03
C CYS A 185 8.06 5.94 5.93
N ARG A 186 8.81 5.61 6.99
CA ARG A 186 10.25 5.81 7.05
C ARG A 186 10.96 5.04 5.95
N HIS A 187 10.73 3.73 5.86
CA HIS A 187 11.37 2.91 4.83
C HIS A 187 10.96 3.32 3.41
N CYS A 188 9.72 3.76 3.22
CA CYS A 188 9.26 4.31 1.94
C CYS A 188 10.01 5.59 1.56
N LEU A 189 10.19 6.50 2.52
CA LEU A 189 10.88 7.77 2.32
C LEU A 189 12.39 7.55 2.10
N GLU A 190 13.02 6.67 2.88
CA GLU A 190 14.40 6.21 2.69
C GLU A 190 14.59 5.60 1.30
N HIS A 191 13.69 4.70 0.88
CA HIS A 191 13.75 4.05 -0.44
C HIS A 191 13.66 5.06 -1.59
N ALA A 192 12.97 6.17 -1.38
CA ALA A 192 12.83 7.22 -2.36
C ALA A 192 13.95 8.27 -2.35
N GLY A 193 14.79 8.29 -1.30
CA GLY A 193 15.81 9.31 -1.10
C GLY A 193 15.28 10.64 -0.54
N GLY A 194 14.14 10.64 0.15
CA GLY A 194 13.60 11.82 0.83
C GLY A 194 12.95 12.88 -0.08
N GLY A 195 12.75 14.08 0.49
CA GLY A 195 12.28 15.27 -0.23
C GLY A 195 10.83 15.19 -0.72
N MET A 196 9.99 14.39 -0.08
CA MET A 196 8.54 14.34 -0.28
C MET A 196 7.88 13.87 1.01
N THR A 197 6.57 14.08 1.14
CA THR A 197 5.79 13.54 2.24
C THR A 197 5.29 12.14 1.89
N VAL A 198 5.44 11.20 2.83
CA VAL A 198 4.86 9.86 2.75
C VAL A 198 3.86 9.69 3.89
N GLU A 199 2.64 9.29 3.54
CA GLU A 199 1.61 8.87 4.51
C GLU A 199 1.31 7.38 4.29
N VAL A 200 1.09 6.64 5.37
CA VAL A 200 0.61 5.25 5.31
C VAL A 200 -0.66 5.14 6.14
N VAL A 201 -1.70 4.55 5.55
CA VAL A 201 -2.98 4.27 6.20
C VAL A 201 -3.28 2.77 6.12
N LEU A 202 -3.45 2.14 7.28
CA LEU A 202 -3.91 0.77 7.38
C LEU A 202 -5.42 0.72 7.47
N VAL A 203 -6.03 -0.10 6.63
CA VAL A 203 -7.47 -0.35 6.63
C VAL A 203 -7.79 -1.84 6.75
N THR A 204 -8.95 -2.16 7.31
CA THR A 204 -9.51 -3.51 7.29
C THR A 204 -10.19 -3.82 5.96
N MET A 205 -10.53 -5.09 5.72
CA MET A 205 -11.33 -5.50 4.56
C MET A 205 -12.72 -4.82 4.50
N LYS A 206 -13.24 -4.36 5.65
CA LYS A 206 -14.50 -3.62 5.77
C LYS A 206 -14.33 -2.10 5.62
N GLY A 207 -13.09 -1.61 5.44
CA GLY A 207 -12.79 -0.20 5.23
C GLY A 207 -12.66 0.63 6.51
N MET A 208 -12.55 -0.03 7.67
CA MET A 208 -12.24 0.65 8.93
C MET A 208 -10.75 0.98 8.95
N GLU A 209 -10.40 2.22 9.28
CA GLU A 209 -9.02 2.65 9.54
C GLU A 209 -8.52 2.03 10.85
N LEU A 210 -7.35 1.40 10.81
CA LEU A 210 -6.68 0.81 11.97
C LEU A 210 -5.59 1.73 12.53
N GLY A 211 -4.91 2.46 11.66
CA GLY A 211 -3.84 3.38 12.03
C GLY A 211 -3.32 4.15 10.84
N ARG A 212 -2.68 5.28 11.14
CA ARG A 212 -2.16 6.24 10.15
C ARG A 212 -0.88 6.88 10.67
N ALA A 213 0.06 7.14 9.77
CA ALA A 213 1.23 7.97 10.07
C ALA A 213 1.64 8.76 8.83
N GLU A 214 2.35 9.85 9.04
CA GLU A 214 2.90 10.71 8.00
C GLU A 214 4.32 11.17 8.38
N ILE A 215 5.23 11.17 7.41
CA ILE A 215 6.62 11.64 7.57
C ILE A 215 7.01 12.46 6.33
N SER A 216 7.55 13.66 6.55
CA SER A 216 8.11 14.53 5.50
C SER A 216 9.63 14.64 5.50
N GLU A 217 10.28 14.30 6.62
CA GLU A 217 11.73 14.38 6.80
C GLU A 217 12.25 13.14 7.53
N LEU A 218 13.45 12.69 7.16
CA LEU A 218 14.13 11.59 7.84
C LEU A 218 14.87 12.17 9.05
N ASP A 219 14.21 12.19 10.21
CA ASP A 219 14.91 12.49 11.46
C ASP A 219 15.71 11.26 11.91
N ASP A 220 17.04 11.37 11.79
CA ASP A 220 17.98 10.31 12.17
C ASP A 220 18.22 10.24 13.69
N ASN A 221 17.92 11.31 14.43
CA ASN A 221 18.34 11.46 15.83
C ASN A 221 17.55 10.62 16.86
N ASN A 222 16.42 10.00 16.49
CA ASN A 222 15.56 9.27 17.43
C ASN A 222 15.36 7.78 17.12
N TRP A 223 15.97 7.26 16.06
CA TRP A 223 15.67 5.91 15.56
C TRP A 223 16.62 4.83 16.07
N SER A 224 17.90 5.15 16.20
CA SER A 224 18.97 4.19 16.55
C SER A 224 18.90 3.65 17.99
N LYS A 225 17.86 4.01 18.76
CA LYS A 225 17.69 3.58 20.16
C LYS A 225 16.77 2.36 20.33
N GLY A 226 16.22 1.81 19.24
CA GLY A 226 15.30 0.66 19.29
C GLY A 226 15.69 -0.52 18.40
N SER A 227 16.91 -0.53 17.85
CA SER A 227 17.45 -1.65 17.04
C SER A 227 18.14 -2.71 17.90
#